data_AF-A0A1R2CC01-F1
#
_entry.id   AF-A0A1R2CC01-F1
#
_cell.length_a   1.000
_cell.length_b   1.000
_cell.length_c   1.000
_cell.angle_alpha   90.00
_cell.angle_beta   90.00
_cell.angle_gamma   90.00
#
_symmetry.space_group_name_H-M   'P 1'
#
loop_
_entity.id
_entity.type
_entity.pdbx_description
1 polymer ?
#
loop_
_entity_poly.entity_id
_entity_poly.type
_entity_poly.pdbx_seq_one_letter_code
_entity_poly.pdbx_strand_id
1 'polypeptide(L)'
;MSESQNWHKDLCSCFDATPICLMNFCCPIIGAGITQYIAHRNIPGLNESLSLYLALTCCCLGNAINRKRMRSKLKLGGNFICDCIFYIFYCHTCMVVQEYQEVNWHILNKY
;
A
#
# COMPACT_ATOMS: atom_id res chain seq x y z
N MET A 1 -17.16 25.39 -0.87
CA MET A 1 -16.50 24.13 -1.27
C MET A 1 -15.22 24.04 -0.47
N SER A 2 -15.25 23.34 0.66
CA SER A 2 -14.06 23.10 1.49
C SER A 2 -13.08 22.24 0.70
N GLU A 3 -11.80 22.63 0.67
CA GLU A 3 -10.72 21.82 0.13
C GLU A 3 -10.80 20.42 0.76
N SER A 4 -11.20 19.44 -0.04
CA SER A 4 -11.06 18.03 0.33
C SER A 4 -9.57 17.81 0.58
N GLN A 5 -9.19 17.47 1.82
CA GLN A 5 -7.83 17.04 2.10
C GLN A 5 -7.52 15.85 1.19
N ASN A 6 -6.80 16.08 0.11
CA ASN A 6 -6.38 15.01 -0.78
C ASN A 6 -5.18 14.36 -0.12
N TRP A 7 -5.23 13.03 0.04
CA TRP A 7 -4.06 12.26 0.47
C TRP A 7 -2.85 12.61 -0.39
N HIS A 8 -1.78 13.07 0.23
CA HIS A 8 -0.51 13.35 -0.43
C HIS A 8 0.66 12.96 0.47
N LYS A 9 1.61 12.22 -0.11
CA LYS A 9 2.90 11.91 0.50
C LYS A 9 3.97 11.79 -0.58
N ASP A 10 5.12 12.38 -0.32
CA ASP A 10 6.26 12.37 -1.21
C ASP A 10 6.82 10.96 -1.46
N LEU A 11 7.49 10.77 -2.60
CA LEU A 11 8.31 9.58 -2.79
C LEU A 11 9.39 9.53 -1.69
N CYS A 12 9.64 8.33 -1.15
CA CYS A 12 10.56 8.08 -0.03
C CYS A 12 10.13 8.62 1.35
N SER A 13 8.87 9.03 1.54
CA SER A 13 8.30 9.34 2.88
C SER A 13 8.09 8.09 3.76
N CYS A 14 8.81 7.00 3.51
CA CYS A 14 8.67 5.73 4.23
C CYS A 14 9.16 5.81 5.68
N PHE A 15 10.04 6.76 5.98
CA PHE A 15 10.57 6.97 7.33
C PHE A 15 9.52 7.42 8.34
N ASP A 16 8.41 8.02 7.90
CA ASP A 16 7.27 8.34 8.77
C ASP A 16 6.60 7.10 9.38
N ALA A 17 6.88 5.91 8.84
CA ALA A 17 6.51 4.62 9.43
C ALA A 17 7.76 3.73 9.54
N THR A 18 8.79 4.22 10.25
CA THR A 18 10.12 3.60 10.35
C THR A 18 10.08 2.09 10.67
N PRO A 19 9.27 1.60 11.63
CA PRO A 19 9.23 0.16 11.93
C PRO A 19 8.74 -0.68 10.74
N ILE A 20 7.72 -0.19 10.03
CA ILE A 20 7.18 -0.86 8.83
C ILE A 20 8.18 -0.79 7.68
N CYS A 21 8.84 0.36 7.51
CA CYS A 21 9.91 0.52 6.53
C CYS A 21 11.06 -0.46 6.78
N LEU A 22 11.53 -0.57 8.03
CA LEU A 22 12.63 -1.48 8.40
C LEU A 22 12.25 -2.93 8.17
N MET A 23 11.03 -3.34 8.54
CA MET A 23 10.53 -4.70 8.28
C MET A 23 10.53 -5.04 6.78
N ASN A 24 10.04 -4.12 5.94
CA ASN A 24 10.03 -4.28 4.49
C ASN A 24 11.42 -4.20 3.85
N PHE A 25 12.38 -3.53 4.50
CA PHE A 25 13.77 -3.51 4.04
C PHE A 25 14.49 -4.82 4.38
N CYS A 26 14.34 -5.32 5.61
CA CYS A 26 14.98 -6.56 6.07
C CYS A 26 14.38 -7.81 5.43
N CYS A 27 13.10 -7.81 5.11
CA CYS A 27 12.39 -8.95 4.51
C CYS A 27 11.41 -8.45 3.44
N PRO A 28 11.85 -8.13 2.21
CA PRO A 28 11.01 -7.45 1.23
C PRO A 28 9.76 -8.22 0.83
N ILE A 29 9.85 -9.54 0.64
CA ILE A 29 8.70 -10.35 0.21
C ILE A 29 7.74 -10.59 1.39
N ILE A 30 8.24 -11.15 2.49
CA ILE A 30 7.43 -11.49 3.67
C ILE A 30 6.90 -10.23 4.34
N GLY A 31 7.76 -9.22 4.53
CA GLY A 31 7.39 -7.93 5.11
C GLY A 31 6.31 -7.23 4.29
N ALA A 32 6.39 -7.27 2.95
CA ALA A 32 5.35 -6.68 2.12
C ALA A 32 4.02 -7.40 2.24
N GLY A 33 4.06 -8.74 2.23
CA GLY A 33 2.87 -9.55 2.45
C GLY A 33 2.20 -9.26 3.78
N ILE A 34 2.97 -9.21 4.88
CA ILE A 34 2.47 -8.88 6.21
C ILE A 34 1.92 -7.45 6.24
N THR A 35 2.64 -6.48 5.66
CA THR A 35 2.20 -5.08 5.65
C THR A 35 0.89 -4.90 4.90
N GLN A 36 0.76 -5.50 3.72
CA GLN A 36 -0.48 -5.44 2.94
C GLN A 36 -1.61 -6.20 3.61
N TYR A 37 -1.34 -7.35 4.24
CA TYR A 37 -2.34 -8.06 5.06
C TYR A 37 -2.88 -7.16 6.17
N ILE A 38 -1.99 -6.52 6.95
CA ILE A 38 -2.37 -5.64 8.05
C ILE A 38 -3.14 -4.41 7.54
N ALA A 39 -2.71 -3.79 6.44
CA ALA A 39 -3.43 -2.67 5.86
C ALA A 39 -4.83 -3.08 5.41
N HIS A 40 -4.93 -4.17 4.65
CA HIS A 40 -6.16 -4.57 3.96
C HIS A 40 -7.21 -5.18 4.87
N ARG A 41 -6.82 -5.77 6.00
CA ARG A 41 -7.77 -6.33 6.98
C ARG A 41 -8.77 -5.29 7.49
N ASN A 42 -8.39 -4.01 7.47
CA ASN A 42 -9.23 -2.92 7.98
C ASN A 42 -10.15 -2.33 6.89
N ILE A 43 -10.14 -2.87 5.67
CA ILE A 43 -10.93 -2.39 4.54
C ILE A 43 -12.12 -3.33 4.32
N PRO A 44 -13.37 -2.88 4.60
CA PRO A 44 -14.54 -3.72 4.43
C PRO A 44 -14.67 -4.28 3.00
N GLY A 45 -14.83 -5.60 2.91
CA GLY A 45 -15.01 -6.31 1.65
C GLY A 45 -13.76 -6.43 0.78
N LEU A 46 -12.57 -6.19 1.32
CA LEU A 46 -11.29 -6.52 0.68
C LEU A 46 -10.71 -7.78 1.34
N ASN A 47 -10.40 -8.80 0.54
CA ASN A 47 -9.81 -10.05 1.04
C ASN A 47 -8.30 -9.86 1.29
N GLU A 48 -7.93 -9.78 2.56
CA GLU A 48 -6.59 -9.62 3.09
C GLU A 48 -5.70 -10.86 2.88
N SER A 49 -6.27 -12.07 2.97
CA SER A 49 -5.54 -13.32 2.72
C SER A 49 -5.11 -13.45 1.26
N LEU A 50 -5.97 -13.03 0.32
CA LEU A 50 -5.61 -12.93 -1.09
C LEU A 50 -4.52 -11.87 -1.30
N SER A 51 -4.52 -10.79 -0.51
CA SER A 51 -3.48 -9.77 -0.59
C SER A 51 -2.13 -10.32 -0.15
N LEU A 52 -2.08 -11.04 0.97
CA LEU A 52 -0.90 -11.77 1.41
C LEU A 52 -0.40 -12.75 0.34
N TYR A 53 -1.29 -13.58 -0.20
CA TYR A 53 -0.93 -14.56 -1.22
C TYR A 53 -0.32 -13.92 -2.47
N LEU A 54 -0.93 -12.85 -2.99
CA LEU A 54 -0.43 -12.13 -4.16
C LEU A 54 0.93 -11.49 -3.91
N ALA A 55 1.14 -10.88 -2.73
CA ALA A 55 2.41 -10.28 -2.37
C ALA A 55 3.54 -11.33 -2.31
N LEU A 56 3.25 -12.51 -1.76
CA LEU A 56 4.23 -13.59 -1.61
C LEU A 56 4.54 -14.30 -2.94
N THR A 57 3.55 -14.48 -3.81
CA THR A 57 3.70 -15.28 -5.04
C THR A 57 4.01 -14.46 -6.29
N CYS A 58 3.57 -13.20 -6.33
CA CYS A 58 3.72 -12.32 -7.50
C CYS A 58 4.56 -11.06 -7.21
N CYS A 59 5.17 -10.94 -6.03
CA CYS A 59 6.09 -9.86 -5.64
C CYS A 59 5.58 -8.46 -6.07
N CYS A 60 6.34 -7.69 -6.85
CA CYS A 60 6.00 -6.34 -7.29
C CYS A 60 4.66 -6.26 -8.05
N LEU A 61 4.36 -7.23 -8.91
CA LEU A 61 3.09 -7.26 -9.64
C LEU A 61 1.92 -7.59 -8.71
N GLY A 62 2.11 -8.53 -7.79
CA GLY A 62 1.15 -8.83 -6.74
C GLY A 62 0.83 -7.60 -5.89
N ASN A 63 1.87 -6.87 -5.49
CA ASN A 63 1.72 -5.65 -4.71
C ASN A 63 1.01 -4.54 -5.48
N ALA A 64 1.29 -4.36 -6.77
CA ALA A 64 0.58 -3.39 -7.62
C ALA A 64 -0.90 -3.77 -7.81
N ILE A 65 -1.21 -5.07 -7.99
CA ILE A 65 -2.60 -5.57 -8.07
C ILE A 65 -3.33 -5.31 -6.75
N ASN A 66 -2.67 -5.55 -5.62
CA ASN A 66 -3.18 -5.28 -4.28
C ASN A 66 -3.50 -3.80 -4.10
N ARG A 67 -2.59 -2.90 -4.48
CA ARG A 67 -2.82 -1.45 -4.43
C ARG A 67 -4.01 -1.01 -5.28
N LYS A 68 -4.15 -1.57 -6.50
CA LYS A 68 -5.32 -1.31 -7.37
C LYS A 68 -6.63 -1.76 -6.71
N ARG A 69 -6.66 -2.96 -6.13
CA ARG A 69 -7.85 -3.50 -5.43
C ARG A 69 -8.22 -2.64 -4.23
N MET A 70 -7.22 -2.23 -3.45
CA MET A 70 -7.37 -1.32 -2.31
C MET A 70 -7.97 0.01 -2.75
N ARG A 71 -7.37 0.68 -3.73
CA ARG A 71 -7.85 1.98 -4.23
C ARG A 71 -9.27 1.91 -4.79
N SER A 72 -9.61 0.82 -5.49
CA SER A 72 -10.97 0.59 -5.97
C SER A 72 -11.99 0.47 -4.81
N LYS A 73 -11.63 -0.18 -3.70
CA LYS A 73 -12.50 -0.31 -2.52
C LYS A 73 -12.66 1.00 -1.76
N LEU A 74 -11.60 1.79 -1.67
CA LEU A 74 -11.60 3.09 -0.98
C LEU A 74 -12.01 4.26 -1.88
N LYS A 75 -12.36 4.01 -3.15
CA LYS A 75 -12.66 5.04 -4.17
C LYS A 75 -11.54 6.09 -4.30
N LEU A 76 -10.29 5.63 -4.17
CA LEU A 76 -9.09 6.44 -4.34
C LEU A 76 -8.64 6.43 -5.81
N GLY A 77 -8.13 7.57 -6.27
CA GLY A 77 -7.50 7.69 -7.58
C GLY A 77 -6.12 7.00 -7.63
N GLY A 78 -5.65 6.70 -8.84
CA GLY A 78 -4.32 6.12 -9.06
C GLY A 78 -4.19 5.50 -10.44
N ASN A 79 -2.94 5.17 -10.83
CA ASN A 79 -2.66 4.54 -12.12
C ASN A 79 -1.88 3.24 -11.90
N PHE A 80 -2.50 2.13 -12.29
CA PHE A 80 -1.91 0.79 -12.14
C PHE A 80 -0.57 0.63 -12.87
N ILE A 81 -0.42 1.22 -14.06
CA ILE A 81 0.83 1.15 -14.82
C ILE A 81 1.93 1.90 -14.06
N CYS A 82 1.62 3.08 -13.51
CA CYS A 82 2.56 3.81 -12.67
C CYS A 82 2.92 3.01 -11.41
N ASP A 83 1.94 2.39 -10.75
CA ASP A 83 2.19 1.54 -9.57
C ASP A 83 3.14 0.38 -9.91
N CYS A 84 2.95 -0.30 -11.03
CA CYS A 84 3.87 -1.34 -11.51
C CYS A 84 5.28 -0.79 -11.71
N ILE A 85 5.42 0.35 -12.41
CA ILE A 85 6.74 0.97 -12.66
C ILE A 85 7.42 1.31 -11.33
N PHE A 86 6.71 1.91 -10.37
CA PHE A 86 7.29 2.27 -9.09
C PHE A 86 7.66 1.07 -8.22
N TYR A 87 6.83 0.02 -8.20
CA TYR A 87 7.14 -1.21 -7.50
C TYR A 87 8.34 -1.96 -8.10
N ILE A 88 8.56 -1.86 -9.42
CA ILE A 88 9.65 -2.56 -10.13
C ILE A 88 10.96 -1.75 -10.13
N PHE A 89 10.90 -0.44 -10.38
CA PHE A 89 12.08 0.36 -10.73
C PHE A 89 12.51 1.39 -9.67
N TYR A 90 11.68 1.67 -8.66
CA TYR A 90 12.01 2.65 -7.62
C TYR A 90 12.34 1.95 -6.30
N CYS A 91 11.47 2.10 -5.31
CA CYS A 91 11.68 1.60 -3.97
C CYS A 91 10.44 0.80 -3.58
N HIS A 92 10.53 -0.52 -3.73
CA HIS A 92 9.46 -1.45 -3.37
C HIS A 92 8.99 -1.23 -1.92
N THR A 93 9.93 -1.14 -0.98
CA THR A 93 9.66 -0.84 0.43
C THR A 93 8.87 0.46 0.61
N CYS A 94 9.27 1.52 -0.09
CA CYS A 94 8.62 2.82 -0.01
C CYS A 94 7.19 2.75 -0.53
N MET A 95 6.96 2.00 -1.61
CA MET A 95 5.64 1.81 -2.20
C MET A 95 4.70 1.04 -1.28
N VAL A 96 5.18 -0.02 -0.62
CA VAL A 96 4.39 -0.78 0.37
C VAL A 96 4.06 0.10 1.58
N VAL A 97 5.03 0.87 2.08
CA VAL A 97 4.81 1.77 3.22
C VAL A 97 3.81 2.88 2.85
N GLN A 98 3.93 3.45 1.65
CA GLN A 98 3.01 4.49 1.18
C GLN A 98 1.57 3.96 1.07
N GLU A 99 1.39 2.71 0.59
CA GLU A 99 0.10 2.04 0.56
C GLU A 99 -0.48 1.85 1.97
N TYR A 100 0.33 1.38 2.92
CA TYR A 100 -0.08 1.25 4.34
C TYR A 100 -0.54 2.59 4.93
N GLN A 101 0.20 3.67 4.65
CA GLN A 101 -0.15 5.00 5.13
C GLN A 101 -1.40 5.57 4.44
N GLU A 102 -1.58 5.32 3.14
CA GLU A 102 -2.77 5.70 2.36
C GLU A 102 -4.04 5.08 2.96
N VAL A 103 -3.96 3.79 3.33
CA VAL A 103 -5.06 3.08 4.01
C VAL A 103 -5.34 3.65 5.40
N ASN A 104 -4.31 3.86 6.21
CA ASN A 104 -4.49 4.40 7.56
C ASN A 104 -5.07 5.82 7.54
N TRP A 105 -4.57 6.69 6.67
CA TRP A 105 -5.11 8.04 6.52
C TRP A 105 -6.58 7.99 6.10
N HIS A 106 -6.94 7.15 5.14
CA HIS A 106 -8.33 7.04 4.71
C HIS A 106 -9.25 6.50 5.81
N ILE A 107 -8.78 5.54 6.64
CA ILE A 107 -9.59 5.03 7.75
C ILE A 107 -9.80 6.10 8.82
N LEU A 108 -8.75 6.85 9.18
CA LEU A 108 -8.81 7.89 10.21
C LEU A 108 -9.69 9.09 9.81
N ASN A 109 -9.72 9.46 8.53
CA ASN A 109 -10.49 10.62 8.04
C ASN A 109 -11.89 10.25 7.52
N LYS A 110 -12.37 9.02 7.77
CA LYS A 110 -13.72 8.58 7.39
C LYS A 110 -14.79 8.93 8.44
N TYR A 111 -14.38 9.48 9.57
CA TYR A 111 -15.20 9.99 10.69
C TYR A 111 -14.78 11.43 11.01
#